data_AF-A0A0S2S8D2-F1
#
_entry.id   AF-A0A0S2S8D2-F1
#
_cell.length_a   1.000
_cell.length_b   1.000
_cell.length_c   1.000
_cell.angle_alpha   90.00
_cell.angle_beta   90.00
_cell.angle_gamma   90.00
#
_symmetry.space_group_name_H-M   'P 1'
#
loop_
_entity.id
_entity.type
_entity.pdbx_description
1 polymer ?
#
loop_
_entity_poly.entity_id
_entity_poly.type
_entity_poly.pdbx_seq_one_letter_code
_entity_poly.pdbx_strand_id
1 'polypeptide(L)'
;MIPIVNSQGSIMVVNISDIISISLLKGEIEIRTRTRRGRPLRSLNEYEQYLFPLGFEKASKSEIVNTNQIWRFCEQNQTLYFDKNRKIKGIKVSRRNQRNFKAL
;
A
#
# COMPACT_ATOMS: atom_id res chain seq x y z
N MET A 1 3.53 0.14 16.08
CA MET A 1 3.38 -1.09 15.27
C MET A 1 4.16 -0.93 13.98
N ILE A 2 4.92 -1.94 13.56
CA ILE A 2 5.74 -1.92 12.34
C ILE A 2 5.31 -3.07 11.43
N PRO A 3 4.98 -2.82 10.15
CA PRO A 3 4.74 -3.88 9.19
C PRO A 3 6.06 -4.51 8.72
N ILE A 4 6.09 -5.84 8.70
CA ILE A 4 7.20 -6.63 8.16
C ILE A 4 6.67 -7.68 7.19
N VAL A 5 7.50 -8.09 6.24
CA VAL A 5 7.25 -9.19 5.31
C VAL A 5 7.95 -10.44 5.84
N ASN A 6 7.20 -11.51 6.05
CA ASN A 6 7.74 -12.81 6.47
C ASN A 6 8.36 -13.59 5.30
N SER A 7 8.89 -14.78 5.59
CA SER A 7 9.48 -15.68 4.58
C SER A 7 8.48 -16.15 3.51
N GLN A 8 7.18 -16.15 3.83
CA GLN A 8 6.09 -16.51 2.91
C GLN A 8 5.64 -15.33 2.03
N GLY A 9 6.27 -14.14 2.18
CA GLY A 9 5.89 -12.94 1.45
C GLY A 9 4.62 -12.26 1.98
N SER A 10 4.08 -12.70 3.12
CA SER A 10 2.91 -12.10 3.76
C SER A 10 3.30 -10.99 4.71
N ILE A 11 2.45 -9.97 4.80
CA ILE A 11 2.65 -8.84 5.71
C ILE A 11 2.09 -9.19 7.07
N MET A 12 2.92 -8.99 8.08
CA MET A 12 2.55 -9.11 9.48
C MET A 12 2.88 -7.81 10.17
N VAL A 13 2.07 -7.46 11.16
CA VAL A 13 2.34 -6.32 12.03
C VAL A 13 2.95 -6.82 13.32
N VAL A 14 4.04 -6.19 13.76
CA VAL A 14 4.69 -6.45 15.05
C VAL A 14 4.70 -5.20 15.92
N ASN A 15 4.66 -5.40 17.24
CA ASN A 15 4.82 -4.28 18.16
C ASN A 15 6.32 -3.91 18.26
N ILE A 16 6.60 -2.62 18.46
CA ILE A 16 7.98 -2.13 18.59
C ILE A 16 8.63 -2.73 19.85
N SER A 17 7.85 -2.87 20.93
CA SER A 17 8.27 -3.50 22.18
C SER A 17 8.77 -4.94 22.03
N ASP A 18 8.35 -5.64 20.98
CA ASP A 18 8.67 -7.06 20.78
C ASP A 18 9.94 -7.24 19.93
N ILE A 19 10.50 -6.15 19.39
CA ILE A 19 11.71 -6.17 18.56
C ILE A 19 12.91 -6.41 19.46
N ILE A 20 13.65 -7.48 19.14
CA ILE A 20 14.89 -7.85 19.82
C ILE A 20 16.08 -7.23 19.11
N SER A 21 16.10 -7.28 17.77
CA SER A 21 17.22 -6.75 16.99
C SER A 21 16.85 -6.38 15.56
N ILE A 22 17.64 -5.49 14.98
CA ILE A 22 17.63 -5.12 13.58
C ILE A 22 19.06 -5.30 13.04
N SER A 23 19.21 -5.99 11.92
CA SER A 23 20.52 -6.33 11.36
C SER A 23 20.55 -6.19 9.84
N LEU A 24 21.74 -5.87 9.30
CA LEU A 24 22.01 -5.91 7.87
C LEU A 24 22.66 -7.26 7.51
N LEU A 25 21.97 -8.09 6.73
CA LEU A 25 22.42 -9.41 6.32
C LEU A 25 22.38 -9.50 4.79
N LYS A 26 23.53 -9.71 4.15
CA LYS A 26 23.65 -9.82 2.67
C LYS A 26 23.03 -8.63 1.92
N GLY A 27 23.19 -7.41 2.46
CA GLY A 27 22.64 -6.18 1.87
C GLY A 27 21.15 -5.93 2.17
N GLU A 28 20.53 -6.77 3.00
CA GLU A 28 19.12 -6.69 3.34
C GLU A 28 18.90 -6.36 4.83
N ILE A 29 17.94 -5.46 5.11
CA ILE A 29 17.50 -5.21 6.48
C ILE A 29 16.60 -6.34 6.95
N GLU A 30 16.90 -6.84 8.14
CA GLU A 30 16.16 -7.87 8.85
C GLU A 30 15.77 -7.40 10.25
N ILE A 31 14.53 -7.67 10.63
CA ILE A 31 13.96 -7.40 11.94
C ILE A 31 13.63 -8.73 12.62
N ARG A 32 14.09 -8.90 13.86
CA ARG A 32 13.83 -10.09 14.69
C ARG A 32 13.04 -9.72 15.93
N THR A 33 12.06 -10.54 16.26
CA THR A 33 11.28 -10.52 17.50
C THR A 33 11.39 -11.90 18.18
N ARG A 34 10.77 -12.08 19.35
CA ARG A 34 10.77 -13.39 20.05
C ARG A 34 10.19 -14.54 19.21
N THR A 35 9.17 -14.25 18.39
CA THR A 35 8.41 -15.30 17.67
C THR A 35 8.47 -15.15 16.16
N ARG A 36 8.95 -14.02 15.63
CA ARG A 36 8.87 -13.66 14.21
C ARG A 36 10.17 -13.03 13.71
N ARG A 37 10.42 -13.20 12.43
CA ARG A 37 11.50 -12.57 11.66
C ARG A 37 10.93 -12.09 10.34
N GLY A 38 11.44 -10.96 9.83
CA GLY A 38 11.02 -10.45 8.53
C GLY A 38 11.81 -9.23 8.10
N ARG A 39 11.47 -8.71 6.92
CA ARG A 39 12.06 -7.49 6.35
C ARG A 39 11.04 -6.34 6.34
N PRO A 40 11.47 -5.07 6.33
CA PRO A 40 10.57 -3.96 6.10
C PRO A 40 9.84 -4.07 4.75
N LEU A 41 8.76 -3.30 4.58
CA LEU A 41 8.12 -3.14 3.28
C LEU A 41 9.07 -2.46 2.30
N ARG A 42 9.26 -3.04 1.12
CA ARG A 42 10.17 -2.56 0.06
C ARG A 42 9.50 -2.38 -1.30
N SER A 43 8.32 -2.96 -1.52
CA SER A 43 7.65 -2.91 -2.82
C SER A 43 6.25 -2.32 -2.72
N LEU A 44 5.76 -1.75 -3.82
CA LEU A 44 4.39 -1.24 -3.89
C LEU A 44 3.35 -2.35 -3.64
N ASN A 45 3.63 -3.59 -4.05
CA ASN A 45 2.75 -4.73 -3.77
C ASN A 45 2.66 -5.04 -2.27
N GLU A 46 3.75 -4.81 -1.54
CA GLU A 46 3.73 -4.94 -0.08
C GLU A 46 2.89 -3.80 0.53
N TYR A 47 3.05 -2.56 0.08
CA TYR A 47 2.15 -1.49 0.52
C TYR A 47 0.67 -1.77 0.18
N GLU A 48 0.39 -2.34 -0.99
CA GLU A 48 -0.97 -2.72 -1.39
C GLU A 48 -1.60 -3.72 -0.41
N GLN A 49 -0.91 -4.81 -0.09
CA GLN A 49 -1.43 -5.80 0.87
C GLN A 49 -1.67 -5.21 2.26
N TYR A 50 -0.79 -4.30 2.72
CA TYR A 50 -0.93 -3.67 4.04
C TYR A 50 -2.08 -2.65 4.07
N LEU A 51 -2.22 -1.85 3.02
CA LEU A 51 -3.16 -0.74 2.97
C LEU A 51 -4.54 -1.15 2.45
N PHE A 52 -4.66 -2.26 1.73
CA PHE A 52 -5.94 -2.74 1.18
C PHE A 52 -7.04 -2.85 2.23
N PRO A 53 -6.82 -3.47 3.42
CA PRO A 53 -7.83 -3.50 4.48
C PRO A 53 -8.21 -2.12 5.05
N LEU A 54 -7.40 -1.09 4.79
CA LEU A 54 -7.61 0.29 5.26
C LEU A 54 -8.33 1.17 4.24
N GLY A 55 -8.88 0.59 3.17
CA GLY A 55 -9.57 1.33 2.11
C GLY A 55 -8.62 1.98 1.11
N PHE A 56 -7.52 1.30 0.79
CA PHE A 56 -6.64 1.71 -0.30
C PHE A 56 -6.74 0.73 -1.47
N GLU A 57 -6.70 1.27 -2.68
CA GLU A 57 -6.81 0.50 -3.91
C GLU A 57 -5.72 0.89 -4.88
N LYS A 58 -5.28 -0.08 -5.70
CA LYS A 58 -4.24 0.19 -6.70
C LYS A 58 -4.84 0.91 -7.90
N ALA A 59 -4.47 2.16 -8.15
CA ALA A 59 -4.88 2.88 -9.36
C ALA A 59 -4.05 2.44 -10.59
N SER A 60 -2.76 2.18 -10.40
CA SER A 60 -1.83 1.77 -11.47
C SER A 60 -0.66 0.92 -10.96
N LYS A 61 0.23 0.45 -11.85
CA LYS A 61 1.42 -0.32 -11.45
C LYS A 61 2.33 0.42 -10.46
N SER A 62 2.23 1.74 -10.41
CA SER A 62 3.09 2.63 -9.62
C SER A 62 2.30 3.48 -8.62
N GLU A 63 0.99 3.22 -8.43
CA GLU A 63 0.14 4.12 -7.65
C GLU A 63 -0.95 3.37 -6.88
N ILE A 64 -1.04 3.67 -5.58
CA ILE A 64 -2.08 3.22 -4.66
C ILE A 64 -2.77 4.47 -4.12
N VAL A 65 -4.09 4.46 -4.04
CA VAL A 65 -4.92 5.60 -3.66
C VAL A 65 -5.83 5.26 -2.49
N ASN A 66 -6.11 6.25 -1.64
CA ASN A 66 -7.10 6.12 -0.57
C ASN A 66 -8.50 6.30 -1.16
N THR A 67 -9.33 5.25 -1.15
CA THR A 67 -10.66 5.32 -1.77
C THR A 67 -11.63 6.20 -1.01
N ASN A 68 -11.45 6.33 0.31
CA ASN A 68 -12.28 7.18 1.16
C ASN A 68 -12.09 8.68 0.91
N GLN A 69 -11.06 9.06 0.16
CA GLN A 69 -10.75 10.45 -0.20
C GLN A 69 -11.13 10.78 -1.65
N ILE A 70 -11.60 9.80 -2.42
CA ILE A 70 -12.01 10.03 -3.80
C ILE A 70 -13.30 10.85 -3.78
N TRP A 71 -13.25 12.04 -4.39
CA TRP A 71 -14.43 12.83 -4.61
C TRP A 71 -15.24 12.32 -5.81
N ARG A 72 -14.56 11.98 -6.91
CA ARG A 72 -15.20 11.48 -8.13
C ARG A 72 -14.23 10.71 -9.01
N PHE A 73 -14.72 9.62 -9.61
CA PHE A 73 -14.09 9.01 -10.78
C PHE A 73 -14.71 9.54 -12.09
N CYS A 74 -13.87 9.97 -13.03
CA CYS A 74 -14.31 10.37 -14.36
C CYS A 74 -13.99 9.27 -15.37
N GLU A 75 -15.01 8.55 -15.83
CA GLU A 75 -14.83 7.44 -16.77
C GLU A 75 -14.32 7.91 -18.15
N GLN A 76 -14.71 9.10 -18.60
CA GLN A 76 -14.31 9.59 -19.93
C GLN A 76 -12.80 9.72 -20.08
N ASN A 77 -12.12 10.20 -19.03
CA ASN A 77 -10.66 10.36 -19.03
C ASN A 77 -9.93 9.41 -18.07
N GLN A 78 -10.65 8.48 -17.45
CA GLN A 78 -10.14 7.44 -16.55
C GLN A 78 -9.31 8.02 -15.40
N THR A 79 -9.80 9.09 -14.79
CA THR A 79 -9.08 9.87 -13.76
C THR A 79 -9.87 9.97 -12.46
N LEU A 80 -9.19 9.74 -11.35
CA LEU A 80 -9.68 9.97 -9.99
C LEU A 80 -9.40 11.41 -9.58
N TYR A 81 -10.41 12.06 -9.02
CA TYR A 81 -10.31 13.39 -8.42
C TYR A 81 -10.58 13.30 -6.91
N PHE A 82 -9.82 14.05 -6.14
CA PHE A 82 -9.84 14.03 -4.66
C PHE A 82 -10.44 15.31 -4.07
N ASP A 83 -10.73 16.30 -4.91
CA ASP A 83 -11.42 17.52 -4.52
C ASP A 83 -12.35 18.03 -5.63
N LYS A 84 -13.37 18.79 -5.22
CA LYS A 84 -14.31 19.45 -6.16
C LYS A 84 -13.63 20.51 -7.02
N ASN A 85 -12.65 21.20 -6.43
CA ASN A 85 -12.03 22.38 -7.00
C ASN A 85 -10.83 22.07 -7.92
N ARG A 86 -10.47 20.79 -8.10
CA ARG A 86 -9.31 20.33 -8.89
C ARG A 86 -7.99 20.98 -8.45
N LYS A 87 -7.85 21.33 -7.16
CA LYS A 87 -6.58 21.84 -6.63
C LYS A 87 -5.58 20.70 -6.49
N ILE A 88 -6.08 19.50 -6.20
CA ILE A 88 -5.31 18.26 -6.22
C ILE A 88 -5.28 17.71 -7.64
N LYS A 89 -4.07 17.43 -8.15
CA LYS A 89 -3.88 16.77 -9.44
C LYS A 89 -4.57 15.41 -9.45
N GLY A 90 -5.40 15.16 -10.45
CA GLY A 90 -6.07 13.88 -10.62
C GLY A 90 -5.09 12.74 -10.96
N ILE A 91 -5.44 11.53 -10.52
CA ILE A 91 -4.63 10.32 -10.73
C ILE A 91 -5.28 9.47 -11.83
N LYS A 92 -4.50 9.09 -12.86
CA LYS A 92 -4.99 8.21 -13.92
C LYS A 92 -5.05 6.76 -13.45
N VAL A 93 -6.16 6.10 -13.76
CA VAL A 93 -6.38 4.69 -13.47
C VAL A 93 -6.00 3.85 -14.68
N SER A 94 -5.18 2.82 -14.45
CA SER A 94 -4.82 1.86 -15.49
C SER A 94 -6.03 1.03 -15.92
N ARG A 95 -6.10 0.64 -17.21
CA ARG A 95 -7.24 -0.12 -17.78
C ARG A 95 -7.67 -1.33 -16.93
N ARG A 96 -6.71 -2.09 -16.40
CA ARG A 96 -6.97 -3.30 -15.60
C ARG A 96 -7.65 -3.01 -14.26
N ASN A 97 -7.45 -1.82 -13.70
CA ASN A 97 -7.90 -1.47 -12.36
C ASN A 97 -9.16 -0.59 -12.37
N GLN A 98 -9.62 -0.12 -13.53
CA GLN A 98 -10.81 0.72 -13.66
C GLN A 98 -12.05 0.09 -13.01
N ARG A 99 -12.19 -1.24 -13.10
CA ARG A 99 -13.32 -1.97 -12.51
C ARG A 99 -13.47 -1.74 -11.00
N ASN A 100 -12.38 -1.45 -10.28
CA ASN A 100 -12.41 -1.20 -8.84
C ASN A 100 -13.01 0.17 -8.50
N PHE A 101 -13.13 1.09 -9.47
CA PHE A 101 -13.53 2.49 -9.24
C PHE A 101 -14.82 2.90 -9.95
N LYS A 102 -15.40 2.05 -10.81
CA LYS A 102 -16.64 2.36 -11.55
C LYS A 102 -17.89 2.47 -10.68
N ALA A 103 -17.85 1.93 -9.46
CA ALA A 103 -18.98 1.91 -8.53
C ALA A 103 -18.91 3.00 -7.44
N LEU A 104 -17.92 3.89 -7.51
CA LEU A 104 -17.71 5.02 -6.58
C LEU A 104 -18.34 6.30 -7.13
#